data_AF-A0A6A4V609-F1
#
_entry.id   AF-A0A6A4V609-F1
#
_cell.length_a   1.000
_cell.length_b   1.000
_cell.length_c   1.000
_cell.angle_alpha   90.00
_cell.angle_beta   90.00
_cell.angle_gamma   90.00
#
_symmetry.space_group_name_H-M   'P 1'
#
loop_
_entity.id
_entity.type
_entity.pdbx_description
1 polymer ?
#
loop_
_entity_poly.entity_id
_entity_poly.type
_entity_poly.pdbx_seq_one_letter_code
_entity_poly.pdbx_strand_id
1 'polypeptide(L)' 'MEEIENDIFEYIQIFYNRKRIHSTLGNLRPDDYRHMKECRISA' A
#
# COMPACT_ATOMS: atom_id res chain seq x y z
N MET A 1 -26.55 3.65 -4.48
CA MET A 1 -25.35 4.51 -4.60
C MET A 1 -24.34 4.13 -3.54
N GLU A 2 -24.76 3.97 -2.29
CA GLU A 2 -23.92 3.51 -1.17
C GLU A 2 -23.13 2.20 -1.45
N GLU A 3 -23.76 1.19 -2.06
CA GLU A 3 -23.08 -0.07 -2.39
C GLU A 3 -21.86 0.13 -3.31
N ILE A 4 -21.98 0.97 -4.34
CA ILE A 4 -20.88 1.23 -5.30
C ILE A 4 -19.74 2.00 -4.62
N GLU A 5 -20.07 2.95 -3.74
CA GLU A 5 -19.06 3.69 -2.97
C GLU A 5 -18.28 2.76 -2.05
N ASN A 6 -18.97 1.82 -1.41
CA ASN A 6 -18.36 0.80 -0.57
C ASN A 6 -17.47 -0.15 -1.38
N ASP A 7 -17.93 -0.63 -2.54
CA ASP A 7 -17.16 -1.49 -3.42
C ASP A 7 -15.87 -0.81 -3.92
N ILE A 8 -15.97 0.47 -4.30
CA ILE A 8 -14.82 1.27 -4.73
C ILE A 8 -13.85 1.47 -3.56
N PHE A 9 -14.38 1.80 -2.38
CA PHE A 9 -13.57 2.00 -1.19
C PHE A 9 -12.81 0.72 -0.80
N GLU A 10 -13.50 -0.41 -0.78
CA GLU A 10 -12.91 -1.72 -0.48
C GLU A 10 -11.83 -2.08 -1.50
N TYR A 11 -12.12 -1.90 -2.80
CA TYR A 11 -11.13 -2.12 -3.85
C TYR A 11 -9.86 -1.28 -3.65
N ILE A 12 -10.02 0.00 -3.36
CA ILE A 12 -8.90 0.93 -3.16
C ILE A 12 -8.07 0.50 -1.94
N GLN A 13 -8.71 0.20 -0.80
CA GLN A 13 -7.99 -0.10 0.44
C GLN A 13 -7.33 -1.48 0.43
N ILE A 14 -8.09 -2.51 0.05
CA ILE A 14 -7.64 -3.90 0.18
C ILE A 14 -6.80 -4.31 -1.02
N PHE A 15 -7.13 -3.88 -2.24
CA PHE A 15 -6.46 -4.40 -3.43
C PHE A 15 -5.46 -3.40 -4.03
N TYR A 16 -5.89 -2.17 -4.29
CA TYR A 16 -5.06 -1.21 -4.99
C TYR A 16 -3.91 -0.69 -4.14
N ASN A 17 -4.19 -0.16 -2.94
CA ASN A 17 -3.17 0.47 -2.10
C ASN A 17 -2.07 -0.52 -1.67
N ARG A 18 -2.39 -1.79 -1.42
CA ARG A 18 -1.39 -2.84 -1.13
C ARG A 18 -0.40 -3.07 -2.26
N LYS A 19 -0.84 -2.85 -3.50
CA LYS A 19 -0.04 -3.09 -4.71
C LYS A 19 0.55 -1.81 -5.31
N ARG A 20 0.16 -0.64 -4.82
CA ARG A 20 0.55 0.64 -5.40
C ARG A 20 2.03 0.89 -5.19
N ILE A 21 2.70 1.27 -6.27
CA ILE A 21 4.10 1.70 -6.22
C ILE A 21 4.12 3.21 -6.04
N HIS A 22 4.90 3.68 -5.06
CA HIS A 22 4.99 5.10 -4.73
C HIS A 22 6.40 5.61 -5.00
N SER A 23 6.53 6.61 -5.86
CA SER A 23 7.83 7.27 -6.15
C SER A 23 8.44 7.90 -4.89
N THR A 24 7.60 8.43 -3.99
CA THR A 24 8.02 8.95 -2.68
C THR A 24 8.57 7.88 -1.73
N LEU A 25 8.21 6.61 -1.94
CA LEU A 25 8.76 5.46 -1.20
C LEU A 25 9.95 4.82 -1.93
N GLY A 26 10.50 5.47 -2.97
CA GLY A 26 11.58 4.91 -3.79
C GLY A 26 11.11 3.87 -4.79
N ASN A 27 9.88 4.01 -5.30
CA ASN A 27 9.23 3.03 -6.17
C ASN A 27 9.04 1.65 -5.51
N LEU A 28 8.76 1.66 -4.21
CA LEU A 28 8.42 0.47 -3.43
C LEU A 28 6.91 0.38 -3.20
N ARG A 29 6.43 -0.85 -3.02
CA ARG A 29 5.10 -1.11 -2.46
C ARG A 29 5.14 -0.84 -0.96
N PRO A 30 3.98 -0.60 -0.31
CA PRO A 30 3.94 -0.34 1.12
C PRO A 30 4.58 -1.45 1.96
N ASP A 31 4.35 -2.71 1.59
CA ASP A 31 4.92 -3.85 2.30
C ASP A 31 6.44 -3.92 2.11
N ASP A 32 6.95 -3.77 0.89
CA ASP A 32 8.40 -3.74 0.61
C ASP A 32 9.10 -2.60 1.37
N TYR A 33 8.46 -1.44 1.44
CA TYR A 33 8.97 -0.29 2.19
C TYR A 33 9.05 -0.57 3.70
N ARG A 34 8.06 -1.27 4.28
CA ARG A 34 8.11 -1.68 5.70
C ARG A 34 9.23 -2.66 5.97
N HIS A 35 9.37 -3.71 5.15
CA HIS A 35 10.46 -4.68 5.30
C HIS A 35 11.84 -4.02 5.19
N MET A 36 12.04 -3.14 4.21
CA MET A 36 13.27 -2.36 4.07
C MET A 36 13.55 -1.51 5.32
N LYS A 37 12.51 -0.83 5.86
CA LYS A 37 12.62 -0.02 7.08
C LYS A 37 12.96 -0.87 8.31
N GLU A 38 12.30 -2.01 8.48
CA GLU A 38 12.51 -2.93 9.60
C GLU A 38 13.92 -3.52 9.58
N CYS A 39 14.38 -4.01 8.42
CA CYS A 39 15.76 -4.49 8.25
C CYS A 39 16.81 -3.40 8.52
N ARG A 40 16.52 -2.13 8.23
CA ARG A 40 17.44 -1.01 8.53
C ARG A 40 17.54 -0.66 10.02
N ILE A 41 16.55 -1.01 10.83
CA ILE A 41 16.54 -0.72 12.27
C ILE A 41 17.25 -1.84 13.06
N SER A 42 17.29 -3.05 12.50
CA SER A 42 17.93 -4.22 13.13
C SER A 42 19.41 -4.43 12.78
N ALA A 43 20.03 -3.53 12.02
CA ALA A 43 21.43 -3.55 11.63
C ALA A 43 22.22 -2.45 12.34
#